data_AF-A0A6A3QUU6-F1
#
_entry.id   AF-A0A6A3QUU6-F1
#
_cell.length_a   1.000
_cell.length_b   1.000
_cell.length_c   1.000
_cell.angle_alpha   90.00
_cell.angle_beta   90.00
_cell.angle_gamma   90.00
#
_symmetry.space_group_name_H-M   'P 1'
#
loop_
_entity.id
_entity.type
_entity.pdbx_description
1 polymer ?
#
loop_
_entity_poly.entity_id
_entity_poly.type
_entity_poly.pdbx_seq_one_letter_code
_entity_poly.pdbx_strand_id
1 'polypeptide(L)'
;MSKEQRKREKSKAERITALTLAAKYRQGKMSKLVQLQDVAALLYGPYSFFHSKPMVDALALPFVDVQGAQTVRPFNVGQAVPVIRQIPQLEQIEEGIKGIAAKQDVDLLAHWPDYGCATYDQLVVMARVVKARNEFTLVMKTLKWLDSVEFRVNDIREPFKDTSTLTKNMKDT
;
A
#
# COMPACT_ATOMS: atom_id res chain seq x y z
N MET A 1 12.10 -4.29 -30.61
CA MET A 1 11.49 -4.16 -29.28
C MET A 1 10.83 -5.48 -28.87
N SER A 2 11.33 -6.13 -27.83
CA SER A 2 10.75 -7.35 -27.25
C SER A 2 9.42 -7.08 -26.54
N LYS A 3 8.57 -8.10 -26.41
CA LYS A 3 7.30 -8.03 -25.65
C LYS A 3 7.51 -7.52 -24.22
N GLU A 4 8.59 -7.93 -23.58
CA GLU A 4 8.94 -7.49 -22.22
C GLU A 4 9.32 -6.01 -22.16
N GLN A 5 10.07 -5.52 -23.14
CA GLN A 5 10.46 -4.11 -23.21
C GLN A 5 9.21 -3.23 -23.36
N ARG A 6 8.27 -3.61 -24.23
CA ARG A 6 6.99 -2.91 -24.39
C ARG A 6 6.17 -2.91 -23.09
N LYS A 7 6.11 -4.02 -22.36
CA LYS A 7 5.42 -4.10 -21.05
C LYS A 7 6.07 -3.16 -20.02
N ARG A 8 7.40 -3.10 -19.98
CA ARG A 8 8.14 -2.20 -19.08
C ARG A 8 7.91 -0.74 -19.41
N GLU A 9 7.93 -0.37 -20.69
CA GLU A 9 7.65 0.99 -21.13
C GLU A 9 6.22 1.42 -20.79
N LYS A 10 5.24 0.53 -21.02
CA LYS A 10 3.85 0.77 -20.63
C LYS A 10 3.71 1.02 -19.13
N SER A 11 4.29 0.15 -18.31
CA SER A 11 4.26 0.29 -16.84
C SER A 11 4.94 1.58 -16.37
N LYS A 12 6.05 1.99 -17.00
CA LYS A 12 6.71 3.27 -16.72
C LYS A 12 5.80 4.46 -17.07
N ALA A 13 5.15 4.43 -18.22
CA ALA A 13 4.23 5.49 -18.65
C ALA A 13 3.01 5.60 -17.73
N GLU A 14 2.43 4.46 -17.34
CA GLU A 14 1.33 4.39 -16.36
C GLU A 14 1.75 4.97 -15.01
N ARG A 15 2.96 4.64 -14.55
CA ARG A 15 3.52 5.21 -13.30
C ARG A 15 3.73 6.70 -13.38
N ILE A 16 4.28 7.24 -14.48
CA ILE A 16 4.45 8.70 -14.66
C ILE A 16 3.08 9.40 -14.63
N THR A 17 2.08 8.80 -15.27
CA THR A 17 0.71 9.32 -15.27
C THR A 17 0.14 9.35 -13.84
N ALA A 18 0.32 8.26 -13.08
CA ALA A 18 -0.12 8.18 -11.69
C ALA A 18 0.60 9.20 -10.78
N LEU A 19 1.91 9.41 -10.97
CA LEU A 19 2.68 10.43 -10.24
C LEU A 19 2.18 11.85 -10.54
N THR A 20 1.87 12.13 -11.82
CA THR A 20 1.31 13.41 -12.25
C THR A 20 -0.07 13.64 -11.62
N LEU A 21 -0.90 12.60 -11.57
CA LEU A 21 -2.20 12.65 -10.90
C LEU A 21 -2.04 12.87 -9.39
N ALA A 22 -1.15 12.13 -8.73
CA ALA A 22 -0.87 12.29 -7.31
C ALA A 22 -0.39 13.71 -6.95
N ALA A 23 0.40 14.35 -7.82
CA ALA A 23 0.81 15.73 -7.66
C ALA A 23 -0.38 16.72 -7.70
N LYS A 24 -1.37 16.49 -8.57
CA LYS A 24 -2.61 17.29 -8.60
C LYS A 24 -3.43 17.12 -7.32
N TYR A 25 -3.54 15.88 -6.84
CA TYR A 25 -4.19 15.56 -5.56
C TYR A 25 -3.53 16.27 -4.38
N ARG A 26 -2.19 16.37 -4.35
CA ARG A 26 -1.46 17.13 -3.32
C ARG A 26 -1.77 18.63 -3.35
N GLN A 27 -1.97 19.20 -4.54
CA GLN A 27 -2.33 20.61 -4.70
C GLN A 27 -3.81 20.90 -4.43
N GLY A 28 -4.61 19.91 -4.02
CA GLY A 28 -6.07 20.04 -3.87
C GLY A 28 -6.82 20.18 -5.20
N LYS A 29 -6.14 20.00 -6.34
CA LYS A 29 -6.73 20.11 -7.68
C LYS A 29 -7.31 18.75 -8.09
N MET A 30 -8.49 18.45 -7.55
CA MET A 30 -9.23 17.20 -7.77
C MET A 30 -9.85 17.19 -9.18
N SER A 31 -9.13 16.67 -10.18
CA SER A 31 -9.60 16.71 -11.57
C SER A 31 -10.35 15.45 -12.04
N LYS A 32 -10.13 14.30 -11.39
CA LYS A 32 -10.69 13.00 -11.82
C LYS A 32 -10.79 12.06 -10.62
N LEU A 33 -11.87 11.29 -10.50
CA LEU A 33 -12.00 10.21 -9.51
C LEU A 33 -10.84 9.21 -9.60
N VAL A 34 -10.20 8.93 -8.45
CA VAL A 34 -9.11 7.95 -8.37
C VAL A 34 -9.63 6.55 -8.60
N GLN A 35 -9.04 5.82 -9.54
CA GLN A 35 -9.33 4.41 -9.74
C GLN A 35 -8.27 3.53 -9.05
N LEU A 36 -8.64 2.28 -8.76
CA LEU A 36 -7.73 1.31 -8.14
C LEU A 36 -6.42 1.14 -8.93
N GLN A 37 -6.49 1.20 -10.27
CA GLN A 37 -5.33 1.09 -11.14
C GLN A 37 -4.40 2.31 -11.08
N ASP A 38 -4.95 3.51 -10.91
CA ASP A 38 -4.13 4.71 -10.75
C ASP A 38 -3.30 4.62 -9.45
N VAL A 39 -3.91 4.10 -8.38
CA VAL A 39 -3.21 3.83 -7.10
C VAL A 39 -2.23 2.67 -7.23
N ALA A 40 -2.59 1.62 -7.98
CA ALA A 40 -1.70 0.50 -8.26
C ALA A 40 -0.37 0.97 -8.88
N ALA A 41 -0.46 1.82 -9.90
CA ALA A 41 0.71 2.38 -10.59
C ALA A 41 1.52 3.33 -9.70
N LEU A 42 0.84 4.09 -8.84
CA LEU A 42 1.49 4.97 -7.86
C LEU A 42 2.30 4.18 -6.83
N LEU A 43 1.70 3.12 -6.28
CA LEU A 43 2.32 2.24 -5.27
C LEU A 43 3.24 1.17 -5.90
N TYR A 44 3.43 1.20 -7.22
CA TYR A 44 4.33 0.27 -7.91
C TYR A 44 5.81 0.67 -7.72
N GLY A 45 6.46 0.09 -6.71
CA GLY A 45 7.84 0.41 -6.34
C GLY A 45 7.92 1.41 -5.18
N PRO A 46 9.06 2.08 -4.96
CA PRO A 46 9.20 3.01 -3.84
C PRO A 46 8.16 4.13 -3.90
N TYR A 47 7.52 4.39 -2.76
CA TYR A 47 6.57 5.48 -2.58
C TYR A 47 6.87 6.19 -1.25
N SER A 48 6.36 7.41 -1.10
CA SER A 48 6.48 8.15 0.15
C SER A 48 5.12 8.58 0.67
N PHE A 49 5.03 8.65 1.99
CA PHE A 49 3.86 9.09 2.74
C PHE A 49 3.30 10.42 2.20
N PHE A 50 4.11 11.49 2.21
CA PHE A 50 3.69 12.83 1.80
C PHE A 50 3.24 12.92 0.35
N HIS A 51 3.82 12.09 -0.52
CA HIS A 51 3.55 12.19 -1.95
C HIS A 51 2.34 11.38 -2.38
N SER A 52 2.04 10.29 -1.66
CA SER A 52 1.10 9.27 -2.12
C SER A 52 -0.20 9.27 -1.32
N LYS A 53 -0.13 9.62 -0.03
CA LYS A 53 -1.29 9.60 0.88
C LYS A 53 -2.52 10.34 0.33
N PRO A 54 -2.44 11.57 -0.21
CA PRO A 54 -3.64 12.28 -0.67
C PRO A 54 -4.43 11.52 -1.74
N MET A 55 -3.73 10.84 -2.64
CA MET A 55 -4.37 10.07 -3.71
C MET A 55 -4.89 8.71 -3.22
N VAL A 56 -4.16 8.06 -2.31
CA VAL A 56 -4.60 6.79 -1.68
C VAL A 56 -5.82 7.00 -0.79
N ASP A 57 -5.92 8.13 -0.10
CA ASP A 57 -7.08 8.49 0.72
C ASP A 57 -8.29 8.85 -0.16
N ALA A 58 -8.04 9.48 -1.31
CA ALA A 58 -9.08 9.80 -2.28
C ALA A 58 -9.66 8.57 -3.01
N LEU A 59 -9.03 7.40 -2.86
CA LEU A 59 -9.61 6.14 -3.34
C LEU A 59 -10.83 5.79 -2.48
N ALA A 60 -12.00 6.20 -2.94
CA ALA A 60 -13.30 5.99 -2.31
C ALA A 60 -13.82 4.55 -2.50
N LEU A 61 -13.02 3.56 -2.10
CA LEU A 61 -13.44 2.16 -2.00
C LEU A 61 -13.65 1.79 -0.52
N PRO A 62 -14.87 1.40 -0.11
CA PRO A 62 -15.14 0.99 1.26
C PRO A 62 -14.43 -0.33 1.57
N PHE A 63 -14.04 -0.49 2.84
CA PHE A 63 -13.58 -1.77 3.37
C PHE A 63 -14.76 -2.63 3.78
N VAL A 64 -14.67 -3.93 3.52
CA VAL A 64 -15.74 -4.88 3.84
C VAL A 64 -15.18 -6.09 4.58
N ASP A 65 -15.92 -6.54 5.58
CA ASP A 65 -15.68 -7.78 6.27
C ASP A 65 -16.34 -8.92 5.48
N VAL A 66 -15.52 -9.83 4.96
CA VAL A 66 -16.00 -10.93 4.13
C VAL A 66 -16.06 -12.18 4.99
N GLN A 67 -17.29 -12.62 5.27
CA GLN A 67 -17.57 -13.78 6.10
C GLN A 67 -17.81 -14.98 5.18
N GLY A 68 -16.78 -15.77 4.90
CA GLY A 68 -16.95 -16.96 4.08
C GLY A 68 -15.65 -17.61 3.65
N ALA A 69 -15.69 -18.92 3.49
CA ALA A 69 -14.54 -19.67 2.99
C ALA A 69 -14.21 -19.24 1.55
N GLN A 70 -12.97 -18.81 1.35
CA GLN A 70 -12.44 -18.47 0.04
C GLN A 70 -12.31 -19.73 -0.82
N THR A 71 -12.79 -19.66 -2.06
CA THR A 71 -12.64 -20.73 -3.06
C THR A 71 -11.92 -20.20 -4.28
N VAL A 72 -11.28 -21.09 -5.06
CA VAL A 72 -10.63 -20.74 -6.32
C VAL A 72 -11.38 -21.43 -7.45
N ARG A 73 -11.78 -20.66 -8.47
CA ARG A 73 -12.53 -21.18 -9.61
C ARG A 73 -12.11 -20.53 -10.93
N PRO A 74 -12.32 -21.19 -12.08
CA PRO A 74 -12.15 -20.56 -13.38
C PRO A 74 -13.25 -19.52 -13.66
N PHE A 75 -13.06 -18.75 -14.73
CA PHE A 75 -14.11 -17.88 -15.26
C PHE A 75 -15.30 -18.70 -15.76
N ASN A 76 -16.52 -18.22 -15.50
CA ASN A 76 -17.71 -18.76 -16.14
C ASN A 76 -17.75 -18.30 -17.61
N VAL A 77 -18.37 -19.10 -18.49
CA VAL A 77 -18.52 -18.75 -19.91
C VAL A 77 -19.29 -17.44 -20.05
N GLY A 78 -18.68 -16.46 -20.74
CA GLY A 78 -19.25 -15.13 -20.94
C GLY A 78 -19.11 -14.17 -19.74
N GLN A 79 -18.43 -14.58 -18.66
CA GLN A 79 -18.20 -13.72 -17.50
C GLN A 79 -17.19 -12.61 -17.83
N ALA A 80 -17.59 -11.36 -17.62
CA ALA A 80 -16.70 -10.21 -17.72
C ALA A 80 -15.68 -10.19 -16.56
N VAL A 81 -14.55 -9.50 -16.75
CA VAL A 81 -13.55 -9.28 -15.69
C VAL A 81 -14.23 -8.61 -14.49
N PRO A 82 -14.11 -9.18 -13.27
CA PRO A 82 -14.74 -8.59 -12.09
C PRO A 82 -14.31 -7.14 -11.87
N VAL A 83 -15.26 -6.26 -11.56
CA VAL A 83 -14.96 -4.86 -11.21
C VAL A 83 -14.94 -4.72 -9.71
N ILE A 84 -13.80 -4.31 -9.18
CA ILE A 84 -13.63 -4.09 -7.74
C ILE A 84 -14.41 -2.86 -7.30
N ARG A 85 -15.33 -3.06 -6.34
CA ARG A 85 -16.16 -1.99 -5.74
C ARG A 85 -15.89 -1.78 -4.26
N GLN A 86 -15.33 -2.78 -3.57
CA GLN A 86 -15.03 -2.76 -2.15
C GLN A 86 -13.71 -3.49 -1.92
N ILE A 87 -13.04 -3.27 -0.79
CA ILE A 87 -11.77 -3.92 -0.45
C ILE A 87 -12.00 -4.86 0.75
N PRO A 88 -11.84 -6.18 0.60
CA PRO A 88 -11.90 -7.13 1.70
C PRO A 88 -10.81 -6.89 2.77
N GLN A 89 -10.91 -7.60 3.89
CA GLN A 89 -9.85 -7.68 4.90
C GLN A 89 -8.54 -8.22 4.32
N LEU A 90 -7.40 -7.79 4.88
CA LEU A 90 -6.07 -8.15 4.35
C LEU A 90 -5.86 -9.67 4.35
N GLU A 91 -6.33 -10.32 5.41
CA GLU A 91 -6.25 -11.76 5.62
C GLU A 91 -6.92 -12.51 4.47
N GLN A 92 -8.15 -12.12 4.13
CA GLN A 92 -8.91 -12.68 3.01
C GLN A 92 -8.20 -12.44 1.66
N ILE A 93 -7.65 -11.25 1.45
CA ILE A 93 -6.90 -10.94 0.23
C ILE A 93 -5.67 -11.85 0.11
N GLU A 94 -4.91 -12.02 1.20
CA GLU A 94 -3.71 -12.87 1.22
C GLU A 94 -4.05 -14.35 1.05
N GLU A 95 -5.16 -14.83 1.63
CA GLU A 95 -5.68 -16.17 1.38
C GLU A 95 -6.03 -16.39 -0.09
N GLY A 96 -6.74 -15.44 -0.72
CA GLY A 96 -7.06 -15.50 -2.15
C GLY A 96 -5.81 -15.56 -3.03
N ILE A 97 -4.77 -14.76 -2.72
CA ILE A 97 -3.49 -14.78 -3.43
C ILE A 97 -2.82 -16.15 -3.27
N LYS A 98 -2.75 -16.69 -2.05
CA LYS A 98 -2.15 -18.00 -1.77
C LYS A 98 -2.92 -19.13 -2.46
N GLY A 99 -4.25 -19.07 -2.43
CA GLY A 99 -5.12 -20.07 -3.06
C GLY A 99 -4.90 -20.15 -4.58
N ILE A 100 -4.84 -19.01 -5.26
CA ILE A 100 -4.56 -18.97 -6.70
C ILE A 100 -3.12 -19.43 -6.99
N ALA A 101 -2.14 -18.93 -6.23
CA ALA A 101 -0.74 -19.29 -6.42
C ALA A 101 -0.49 -20.80 -6.23
N ALA A 102 -1.20 -21.45 -5.31
CA ALA A 102 -1.11 -22.90 -5.08
C ALA A 102 -1.59 -23.73 -6.27
N LYS A 103 -2.47 -23.18 -7.12
CA LYS A 103 -2.95 -23.85 -8.35
C LYS A 103 -2.00 -23.64 -9.54
N GLN A 104 -0.99 -22.78 -9.41
CA GLN A 104 -0.05 -22.39 -10.48
C GLN A 104 -0.72 -21.86 -11.76
N ASP A 105 -1.97 -21.41 -11.65
CA ASP A 105 -2.75 -20.84 -12.74
C ASP A 105 -3.24 -19.46 -12.31
N VAL A 106 -2.61 -18.43 -12.87
CA VAL A 106 -2.88 -17.02 -12.56
C VAL A 106 -4.17 -16.51 -13.19
N ASP A 107 -4.76 -17.26 -14.11
CA ASP A 107 -6.02 -16.92 -14.78
C ASP A 107 -7.24 -17.37 -13.96
N LEU A 108 -7.03 -17.98 -12.79
CA LEU A 108 -8.11 -18.31 -11.86
C LEU A 108 -8.59 -17.11 -11.05
N LEU A 109 -9.83 -17.24 -10.57
CA LEU A 109 -10.50 -16.25 -9.74
C LEU A 109 -10.58 -16.74 -8.30
N ALA A 110 -10.29 -15.85 -7.36
CA ALA A 110 -10.72 -16.04 -5.98
C ALA A 110 -12.19 -15.67 -5.87
N HIS A 111 -12.97 -16.52 -5.22
CA HIS A 111 -14.40 -16.35 -5.04
C HIS A 111 -14.79 -16.44 -3.56
N TRP A 112 -15.60 -15.46 -3.14
CA TRP A 112 -16.28 -15.42 -1.86
C TRP A 112 -17.78 -15.28 -2.12
N PRO A 113 -18.64 -16.04 -1.41
CA PRO A 113 -20.09 -15.95 -1.58
C PRO A 113 -20.65 -14.53 -1.40
N ASP A 114 -20.15 -13.83 -0.38
CA ASP A 114 -20.72 -12.55 0.07
C ASP A 114 -20.09 -11.33 -0.60
N TYR A 115 -18.96 -11.51 -1.29
CA TYR A 115 -18.19 -10.42 -1.91
C TYR A 115 -18.14 -10.53 -3.45
N GLY A 116 -18.14 -11.75 -4.00
CA GLY A 116 -18.04 -12.00 -5.43
C GLY A 116 -16.68 -12.57 -5.83
N CYS A 117 -16.09 -12.05 -6.91
CA CYS A 117 -14.82 -12.57 -7.46
C CYS A 117 -13.77 -11.47 -7.61
N ALA A 118 -12.50 -11.86 -7.51
CA ALA A 118 -11.36 -11.02 -7.84
C ALA A 118 -10.28 -11.83 -8.57
N THR A 119 -9.57 -11.17 -9.49
CA THR A 119 -8.40 -11.76 -10.17
C THR A 119 -7.15 -11.67 -9.29
N TYR A 120 -6.14 -12.47 -9.61
CA TYR A 120 -4.83 -12.41 -8.93
C TYR A 120 -4.25 -10.98 -8.89
N ASP A 121 -4.18 -10.31 -10.04
CA ASP A 121 -3.63 -8.96 -10.15
C ASP A 121 -4.43 -7.95 -9.30
N GLN A 122 -5.76 -8.08 -9.27
CA GLN A 122 -6.61 -7.21 -8.44
C GLN A 122 -6.33 -7.40 -6.95
N LEU A 123 -6.18 -8.65 -6.50
CA LEU A 123 -5.86 -8.96 -5.11
C LEU A 123 -4.50 -8.40 -4.69
N VAL A 124 -3.48 -8.55 -5.54
CA VAL A 124 -2.15 -7.98 -5.27
C VAL A 124 -2.21 -6.46 -5.12
N VAL A 125 -3.01 -5.79 -5.96
CA VAL A 125 -3.21 -4.33 -5.86
C VAL A 125 -3.94 -3.96 -4.59
N MET A 126 -5.03 -4.65 -4.24
CA MET A 126 -5.77 -4.42 -3.00
C MET A 126 -4.86 -4.57 -1.77
N ALA A 127 -4.07 -5.65 -1.70
CA ALA A 127 -3.13 -5.89 -0.61
C ALA A 127 -2.15 -4.73 -0.45
N ARG A 128 -1.61 -4.19 -1.56
CA ARG A 128 -0.73 -3.02 -1.53
C ARG A 128 -1.43 -1.78 -1.00
N VAL A 129 -2.67 -1.52 -1.41
CA VAL A 129 -3.45 -0.38 -0.91
C VAL A 129 -3.67 -0.49 0.60
N VAL A 130 -4.07 -1.67 1.08
CA VAL A 130 -4.31 -1.89 2.52
C VAL A 130 -3.03 -1.71 3.32
N LYS A 131 -1.92 -2.32 2.87
CA LYS A 131 -0.60 -2.18 3.51
C LYS A 131 -0.12 -0.72 3.53
N ALA A 132 -0.23 0.00 2.42
CA ALA A 132 0.13 1.41 2.36
C ALA A 132 -0.72 2.27 3.32
N ARG A 133 -2.03 2.04 3.42
CA ARG A 133 -2.89 2.75 4.39
C ARG A 133 -2.49 2.48 5.85
N ASN A 134 -2.12 1.23 6.16
CA ASN A 134 -1.63 0.86 7.48
C ASN A 134 -0.30 1.55 7.80
N GLU A 135 0.65 1.55 6.86
CA GLU A 135 1.93 2.25 6.98
C GLU A 135 1.74 3.76 7.15
N PHE A 136 0.82 4.36 6.39
CA PHE A 136 0.51 5.79 6.51
C PHE A 136 -0.08 6.12 7.88
N THR A 137 -0.92 5.24 8.42
CA THR A 137 -1.46 5.40 9.77
C THR A 137 -0.35 5.36 10.81
N LEU A 138 0.61 4.45 10.65
CA LEU A 138 1.79 4.38 11.52
C LEU A 138 2.63 5.66 11.43
N VAL A 139 2.97 6.11 10.23
CA VAL A 139 3.74 7.36 10.02
C VAL A 139 3.02 8.55 10.66
N MET A 140 1.69 8.67 10.49
CA MET A 140 0.93 9.73 11.15
C MET A 140 1.01 9.66 12.69
N LYS A 141 0.89 8.46 13.27
CA LYS A 141 1.01 8.28 14.72
C LYS A 141 2.41 8.68 15.20
N THR A 142 3.45 8.30 14.46
CA THR A 142 4.84 8.66 14.79
C THR A 142 5.08 10.16 14.68
N LEU A 143 4.56 10.83 13.65
CA LEU A 143 4.67 12.29 13.52
C LEU A 143 3.96 13.01 14.67
N LYS A 144 2.74 12.57 15.02
CA LYS A 144 2.02 13.11 16.19
C LYS A 144 2.77 12.88 17.50
N TRP A 145 3.39 11.71 17.64
CA TRP A 145 4.22 11.43 18.81
C TRP A 145 5.42 12.37 18.87
N LEU A 146 6.15 12.54 17.76
CA LEU A 146 7.28 13.49 17.68
C LEU A 146 6.86 14.92 18.05
N ASP A 147 5.71 15.39 17.54
CA ASP A 147 5.17 16.72 17.85
C ASP A 147 4.76 16.86 19.32
N SER A 148 4.41 15.76 20.00
CA SER A 148 4.04 15.75 21.42
C SER A 148 5.24 15.64 22.37
N VAL A 149 6.43 15.33 21.86
CA VAL A 149 7.64 15.21 22.68
C VAL A 149 8.15 16.62 22.98
N GLU A 150 7.98 17.06 24.23
CA GLU A 150 8.66 18.23 24.75
C GLU A 150 10.07 17.85 25.19
N PHE A 151 11.08 18.35 24.47
CA PHE A 151 12.45 18.28 24.94
C PHE A 151 12.63 19.27 26.09
N ARG A 152 13.03 18.77 27.26
CA ARG A 152 13.48 19.64 28.34
C ARG A 152 14.74 20.37 27.86
N VAL A 153 14.64 21.67 27.65
CA VAL A 153 15.76 22.51 27.19
C VAL A 153 16.98 22.35 28.10
N ASN A 154 16.76 22.11 29.40
CA ASN A 154 17.80 21.85 30.39
C ASN A 154 18.58 20.54 30.17
N ASP A 155 18.02 19.60 29.41
CA ASP A 155 18.64 18.31 29.07
C ASP A 155 19.29 18.34 27.68
N ILE A 156 19.11 19.42 26.91
CA ILE A 156 19.85 19.64 25.66
C ILE A 156 21.31 19.93 26.05
N ARG A 157 22.22 19.06 25.61
CA ARG A 157 23.67 19.21 25.78
C ARG A 157 24.30 19.43 24.41
N GLU A 158 25.45 20.10 24.40
CA GLU A 158 26.27 20.15 23.18
C GLU A 158 26.64 18.72 22.75
N PRO A 159 26.71 18.45 21.43
CA PRO A 159 27.10 17.14 20.92
C PRO A 159 28.39 16.64 21.59
N PHE A 160 28.42 15.35 21.98
CA PHE A 160 29.57 14.68 22.59
C PHE A 160 29.99 15.14 23.99
N LYS A 161 29.18 15.96 24.69
CA LYS A 161 29.38 16.29 26.13
C LYS A 161 28.56 15.45 27.11
N ASP A 162 27.76 14.51 26.60
CA ASP A 162 26.98 13.56 27.38
C ASP A 162 27.83 12.58 28.21
N THR A 163 29.09 12.39 27.83
CA THR A 163 30.04 11.47 28.48
C THR A 163 31.18 12.18 29.21
N SER A 164 31.21 13.52 29.25
CA SER A 164 32.33 14.25 29.88
C SER A 164 32.45 14.03 31.38
N THR A 165 31.38 13.56 32.04
CA THR A 165 31.36 13.17 33.45
C THR A 165 31.69 11.70 33.70
N LEU A 166 31.79 10.88 32.65
CA LEU A 166 32.25 9.50 32.76
C LEU A 166 33.79 9.51 32.78
N THR A 167 34.37 9.74 33.97
CA THR A 167 35.79 9.43 34.15
C THR A 167 35.98 7.93 33.95
N LYS A 168 36.86 7.56 33.02
CA LYS A 168 37.34 6.18 32.84
C LYS A 168 37.91 5.73 34.19
N ASN A 169 37.15 4.99 34.97
CA ASN A 169 37.66 4.32 36.17
C ASN A 169 38.67 3.29 35.68
N MET A 170 39.94 3.70 35.68
CA MET A 170 41.07 2.86 35.36
C MET A 170 41.40 2.05 36.60
N LYS A 171 41.47 0.73 36.40
CA LYS A 171 42.02 -0.34 37.26
C LYS A 171 40.99 -1.09 38.10
N ASP A 172 40.41 -2.11 37.49
CA ASP A 172 40.24 -3.39 38.20
C ASP A 172 41.56 -4.16 38.10
N THR A 173 41.91 -4.78 39.21
CA THR A 173 43.24 -5.27 39.61
C THR A 173 43.53 -6.65 39.05
#